data_AF-A0AAE3GAW7-F1
#
_entry.id   AF-A0AAE3GAW7-F1
#
_cell.length_a   1.000
_cell.length_b   1.000
_cell.length_c   1.000
_cell.angle_alpha   90.00
_cell.angle_beta   90.00
_cell.angle_gamma   90.00
#
_symmetry.space_group_name_H-M   'P 1'
#
loop_
_entity.id
_entity.type
_entity.pdbx_description
1 polymer ?
#
loop_
_entity_poly.entity_id
_entity_poly.type
_entity_poly.pdbx_seq_one_letter_code
_entity_poly.pdbx_strand_id
1 'polypeptide(L)'
;MTNSSPLTVTLRVDWGTGPFWVLAGESRIPDPYDVDEIGEVVPLSAELLTEVAAWDQSFQETYNEEQPQESGFRTGEKLGRFDERGRELARKLRSEVPVEVQIRYEPLGTGIAEVIS
;
A
#
# COMPACT_ATOMS: atom_id res chain seq x y z
N MET A 1 19.92 -7.47 -24.59
CA MET A 1 18.82 -6.66 -24.02
C MET A 1 18.53 -7.26 -22.66
N THR A 2 18.96 -6.64 -21.58
CA THR A 2 18.55 -7.06 -20.23
C THR A 2 17.09 -6.68 -20.08
N ASN A 3 16.20 -7.67 -20.07
CA ASN A 3 14.84 -7.47 -19.57
C ASN A 3 15.01 -7.08 -18.09
N SER A 4 14.99 -5.78 -17.79
CA SER A 4 14.92 -5.32 -16.42
C SER A 4 13.59 -5.84 -15.88
N SER A 5 13.61 -6.66 -14.83
CA SER A 5 12.37 -7.11 -14.20
C SER A 5 11.54 -5.90 -13.79
N PRO A 6 10.22 -5.92 -14.02
CA PRO A 6 9.38 -4.76 -13.76
C PRO A 6 9.28 -4.51 -12.25
N LEU A 7 9.55 -3.28 -11.84
CA LEU A 7 9.27 -2.81 -10.48
C LEU A 7 7.76 -2.81 -10.27
N THR A 8 7.31 -3.46 -9.21
CA THR A 8 5.90 -3.45 -8.80
C THR A 8 5.79 -2.88 -7.40
N VAL A 9 4.92 -1.89 -7.22
CA VAL A 9 4.57 -1.36 -5.89
C VAL A 9 3.10 -1.69 -5.64
N THR A 10 2.85 -2.48 -4.61
CA THR A 10 1.49 -2.80 -4.15
C THR A 10 1.20 -1.99 -2.90
N LEU A 11 0.20 -1.11 -2.95
CA LEU A 11 -0.30 -0.41 -1.78
C LEU A 11 -1.25 -1.34 -1.02
N ARG A 12 -0.88 -1.71 0.20
CA ARG A 12 -1.71 -2.52 1.10
C ARG A 12 -1.23 -2.36 2.54
N VAL A 13 -2.16 -2.44 3.48
CA VAL A 13 -1.82 -2.40 4.90
C VAL A 13 -1.50 -3.80 5.44
N ASP A 14 -0.67 -3.83 6.46
CA ASP A 14 -0.45 -4.98 7.34
C ASP A 14 0.00 -4.45 8.70
N TRP A 15 -0.09 -5.27 9.76
CA TRP A 15 0.12 -4.78 11.12
C TRP A 15 1.58 -4.41 11.37
N GLY A 16 1.80 -3.18 11.85
CA GLY A 16 3.12 -2.73 12.30
C GLY A 16 4.20 -2.66 11.20
N THR A 17 3.80 -2.52 9.94
CA THR A 17 4.71 -2.43 8.79
C THR A 17 4.26 -1.36 7.81
N GLY A 18 5.16 -0.91 6.94
CA GLY A 18 4.89 0.12 5.94
C GLY A 18 3.92 -0.35 4.85
N PRO A 19 3.13 0.58 4.27
CA PRO A 19 2.05 0.23 3.35
C PRO A 19 2.50 -0.03 1.90
N PHE A 20 3.78 0.20 1.58
CA PHE A 20 4.31 0.03 0.22
C PHE A 20 5.06 -1.29 0.07
N TRP A 21 4.45 -2.24 -0.62
CA TRP A 21 5.04 -3.57 -0.85
C TRP A 21 5.71 -3.62 -2.21
N VAL A 22 7.03 -3.61 -2.19
CA VAL A 22 7.88 -3.45 -3.37
C VAL A 22 8.43 -4.79 -3.82
N LEU A 23 8.15 -5.17 -5.07
CA LEU A 23 8.78 -6.30 -5.74
C LEU A 23 9.71 -5.76 -6.84
N ALA A 24 11.01 -6.00 -6.70
CA ALA A 24 12.03 -5.52 -7.63
C ALA A 24 12.97 -6.65 -8.09
N GLY A 25 13.47 -6.54 -9.33
CA GLY A 25 14.54 -7.41 -9.84
C GLY A 25 14.14 -8.89 -9.90
N GLU A 26 15.03 -9.77 -9.44
CA GLU A 26 14.80 -11.21 -9.38
C GLU A 26 14.09 -11.66 -8.09
N SER A 27 13.73 -10.72 -7.20
CA SER A 27 13.01 -11.06 -5.97
C SER A 27 11.68 -11.73 -6.30
N ARG A 28 11.31 -12.70 -5.47
CA ARG A 28 10.01 -13.39 -5.53
C ARG A 28 9.08 -12.97 -4.40
N ILE A 29 9.59 -12.22 -3.44
CA ILE A 29 8.88 -11.81 -2.23
C ILE A 29 8.93 -10.28 -2.19
N PRO A 30 7.78 -9.59 -2.05
CA PRO A 30 7.79 -8.15 -1.91
C PRO A 30 8.27 -7.76 -0.51
N ASP A 31 9.11 -6.73 -0.44
CA ASP A 31 9.57 -6.12 0.80
C ASP A 31 8.69 -4.91 1.15
N PRO A 32 8.29 -4.72 2.42
CA PRO A 32 7.55 -3.54 2.83
C PRO A 32 8.48 -2.33 3.01
N TYR A 33 7.98 -1.16 2.65
CA TYR A 33 8.63 0.14 2.84
C TYR A 33 7.63 1.08 3.52
N ASP A 34 8.12 1.89 4.47
CA ASP A 34 7.34 2.99 5.04
C ASP A 34 7.40 4.26 4.17
N VAL A 35 6.77 5.34 4.66
CA VAL A 35 6.71 6.63 3.93
C VAL A 35 8.05 7.38 3.89
N ASP A 36 8.98 7.06 4.79
CA ASP A 36 10.31 7.66 4.84
C ASP A 36 11.29 6.89 3.94
N GLU A 37 11.10 5.58 3.77
CA GLU A 37 11.96 4.70 2.98
C GLU A 37 11.58 4.63 1.49
N ILE A 38 10.28 4.72 1.15
CA ILE A 38 9.80 4.49 -0.23
C ILE A 38 10.39 5.47 -1.26
N GLY A 39 10.82 6.65 -0.81
CA GLY A 39 11.47 7.66 -1.65
C GLY A 39 12.78 7.19 -2.28
N GLU A 40 13.42 6.16 -1.72
CA GLU A 40 14.62 5.52 -2.29
C GLU A 40 14.28 4.64 -3.51
N VAL A 41 13.03 4.22 -3.63
CA VAL A 41 12.54 3.31 -4.68
C VAL A 41 11.82 4.08 -5.79
N VAL A 42 10.91 4.97 -5.43
CA VAL A 42 10.15 5.81 -6.36
C VAL A 42 10.00 7.23 -5.83
N PRO A 43 10.13 8.26 -6.69
CA PRO A 43 9.90 9.64 -6.27
C PRO A 43 8.41 9.89 -6.06
N LEU A 44 8.02 10.25 -4.83
CA LEU A 44 6.64 10.58 -4.46
C LEU A 44 6.56 11.97 -3.85
N SER A 45 5.41 12.62 -4.00
CA SER A 45 5.13 13.90 -3.39
C SER A 45 4.95 13.78 -1.87
N ALA A 46 5.38 14.79 -1.13
CA ALA A 46 5.15 14.85 0.33
C ALA A 46 3.65 14.83 0.68
N GLU A 47 2.80 15.36 -0.20
CA GLU A 47 1.34 15.32 -0.06
C GLU A 47 0.83 13.87 -0.10
N LEU A 48 1.20 13.09 -1.12
CA LEU A 48 0.81 11.69 -1.22
C LEU A 48 1.33 10.87 -0.04
N LEU A 49 2.59 11.06 0.36
CA LEU A 49 3.17 10.37 1.52
C LEU A 49 2.39 10.67 2.81
N THR A 50 2.02 11.94 3.02
CA THR A 50 1.19 12.34 4.18
C THR A 50 -0.19 11.68 4.15
N GLU A 51 -0.83 11.65 2.98
CA GLU A 51 -2.15 11.03 2.84
C GLU A 51 -2.11 9.51 3.02
N VAL A 52 -1.06 8.84 2.54
CA VAL A 52 -0.86 7.39 2.74
C VAL A 52 -0.53 7.08 4.19
N ALA A 53 0.32 7.87 4.84
CA ALA A 53 0.61 7.73 6.27
C ALA A 53 -0.67 7.80 7.11
N ALA A 54 -1.52 8.80 6.86
CA ALA A 54 -2.78 8.97 7.59
C ALA A 54 -3.75 7.81 7.33
N TRP A 55 -3.80 7.29 6.10
CA TRP A 55 -4.61 6.13 5.77
C TRP A 55 -4.11 4.86 6.47
N ASP A 56 -2.83 4.54 6.39
CA ASP A 56 -2.24 3.40 7.09
C ASP A 56 -2.43 3.51 8.61
N GLN A 57 -2.14 4.67 9.18
CA GLN A 57 -2.35 4.94 10.60
C GLN A 57 -3.80 4.66 11.03
N SER A 58 -4.79 5.02 10.21
CA SER A 58 -6.20 4.74 10.52
C SER A 58 -6.52 3.24 10.61
N PHE A 59 -5.76 2.38 9.92
CA PHE A 59 -5.81 0.94 10.10
C PHE A 59 -5.07 0.51 11.36
N GLN A 60 -3.84 1.00 11.58
CA GLN A 60 -3.04 0.64 12.77
C GLN A 60 -3.78 1.01 14.07
N GLU A 61 -4.51 2.13 14.11
CA GLU A 61 -5.35 2.55 15.24
C GLU A 61 -6.50 1.60 15.55
N THR A 62 -6.86 0.71 14.63
CA THR A 62 -7.87 -0.32 14.86
C THR A 62 -7.30 -1.55 15.58
N TYR A 63 -5.98 -1.61 15.80
CA TYR A 63 -5.34 -2.67 16.56
C TYR A 63 -5.80 -2.65 18.02
N ASN A 64 -6.24 -3.80 18.53
CA ASN A 64 -6.63 -3.98 19.93
C ASN A 64 -5.59 -4.88 20.61
N GLU A 65 -4.69 -4.28 21.39
CA GLU A 65 -3.64 -5.01 22.11
C GLU A 65 -4.20 -6.01 23.14
N GLU A 66 -5.28 -5.65 23.83
CA GLU A 66 -5.90 -6.51 24.85
C GLU A 66 -6.61 -7.72 24.22
N GLN A 67 -7.18 -7.52 23.02
CA GLN A 67 -7.93 -8.54 22.29
C GLN A 67 -7.62 -8.48 20.79
N PRO A 68 -6.49 -9.05 20.33
CA PRO A 68 -6.05 -8.93 18.94
C PRO A 68 -7.09 -9.43 17.91
N GLN A 69 -7.90 -10.44 18.27
CA GLN A 69 -9.00 -10.94 17.44
C GLN A 69 -10.13 -9.92 17.19
N GLU A 70 -10.22 -8.86 18.01
CA GLU A 70 -11.17 -7.77 17.84
C GLU A 70 -10.58 -6.56 17.08
N SER A 71 -9.36 -6.70 16.55
CA SER A 71 -8.71 -5.68 15.73
C SER A 71 -9.37 -5.53 14.35
N GLY A 72 -9.11 -4.41 13.68
CA GLY A 72 -9.64 -4.14 12.35
C GLY A 72 -11.02 -3.49 12.36
N PHE A 73 -11.58 -3.30 11.15
CA PHE A 73 -12.86 -2.62 10.98
C PHE A 73 -14.04 -3.51 11.38
N ARG A 74 -14.78 -3.09 12.42
CA ARG A 74 -15.94 -3.82 12.97
C ARG A 74 -17.20 -3.77 12.10
N THR A 75 -17.20 -2.96 11.04
CA THR A 75 -18.39 -2.76 10.18
C THR A 75 -17.97 -2.72 8.72
N GLY A 76 -18.78 -3.33 7.85
CA GLY A 76 -18.57 -3.30 6.40
C GLY A 76 -18.54 -1.89 5.81
N GLU A 77 -19.27 -0.92 6.38
CA GLU A 77 -19.23 0.47 5.90
C GLU A 77 -17.84 1.11 6.12
N LYS A 78 -17.28 0.98 7.32
CA LYS A 78 -15.93 1.50 7.62
C LYS A 78 -14.87 0.84 6.74
N LEU A 79 -14.94 -0.49 6.59
CA LEU A 79 -14.06 -1.24 5.69
C LEU A 79 -14.19 -0.74 4.25
N GLY A 80 -15.43 -0.57 3.76
CA GLY A 80 -15.68 -0.09 2.41
C GLY A 80 -15.12 1.30 2.16
N ARG A 81 -15.30 2.24 3.10
CA ARG A 81 -14.73 3.60 3.02
C ARG A 81 -13.20 3.57 3.06
N PHE A 82 -12.62 2.74 3.92
CA PHE A 82 -11.18 2.55 4.02
C PHE A 82 -10.60 2.02 2.70
N ASP A 83 -11.26 1.02 2.10
CA ASP A 83 -10.85 0.42 0.85
C ASP A 83 -11.05 1.34 -0.36
N GLU A 84 -12.11 2.14 -0.37
CA GLU A 84 -12.31 3.17 -1.39
C GLU A 84 -11.20 4.21 -1.33
N ARG A 85 -10.85 4.67 -0.11
CA ARG A 85 -9.75 5.61 0.10
C ARG A 85 -8.40 5.03 -0.34
N GLY A 86 -8.11 3.77 0.00
CA GLY A 86 -6.90 3.08 -0.44
C GLY A 86 -6.78 3.01 -1.98
N ARG A 87 -7.89 2.75 -2.68
CA ARG A 87 -7.91 2.80 -4.16
C ARG A 87 -7.64 4.18 -4.73
N GLU A 88 -8.20 5.23 -4.14
CA GLU A 88 -7.92 6.61 -4.56
C GLU A 88 -6.43 6.93 -4.40
N LEU A 89 -5.84 6.56 -3.26
CA LEU A 89 -4.41 6.73 -3.00
C LEU A 89 -3.55 5.94 -3.99
N ALA A 90 -3.92 4.70 -4.32
CA ALA A 90 -3.21 3.91 -5.30
C ALA A 90 -3.28 4.53 -6.72
N ARG A 91 -4.40 5.20 -7.08
CA ARG A 91 -4.50 5.97 -8.33
C ARG A 91 -3.61 7.21 -8.31
N LYS A 92 -3.55 7.94 -7.18
CA LYS A 92 -2.61 9.06 -7.02
C LYS A 92 -1.16 8.59 -7.15
N LEU A 93 -0.81 7.51 -6.45
CA LEU A 93 0.49 6.83 -6.57
C LEU A 93 0.82 6.50 -8.01
N ARG A 94 -0.12 5.90 -8.76
CA ARG A 94 0.06 5.62 -10.18
C ARG A 94 0.37 6.85 -11.02
N SER A 95 -0.24 7.98 -10.72
CA SER A 95 -0.03 9.24 -11.45
C SER A 95 1.32 9.92 -11.17
N GLU A 96 1.97 9.59 -10.06
CA GLU A 96 3.26 10.18 -9.66
C GLU A 96 4.48 9.34 -10.08
N VAL A 97 4.31 8.03 -10.26
CA VAL A 97 5.41 7.13 -10.63
C VAL A 97 5.62 7.02 -12.15
N PRO A 98 6.84 6.64 -12.61
CA PRO A 98 7.09 6.34 -14.02
C PRO A 98 6.15 5.27 -14.59
N VAL A 99 5.89 5.34 -15.90
CA VAL A 99 4.91 4.46 -16.57
C VAL A 99 5.31 2.98 -16.48
N GLU A 100 6.60 2.70 -16.36
CA GLU A 100 7.21 1.37 -16.27
C GLU A 100 6.98 0.70 -14.91
N VAL A 101 6.63 1.45 -13.87
CA VAL A 101 6.32 0.91 -12.54
C VAL A 101 4.89 0.40 -12.52
N GLN A 102 4.69 -0.87 -12.22
CA GLN A 102 3.35 -1.42 -12.04
C GLN A 102 2.83 -1.04 -10.64
N ILE A 103 1.69 -0.37 -10.58
CA ILE A 103 1.01 -0.08 -9.33
C ILE A 103 -0.16 -1.04 -9.12
N ARG A 104 -0.27 -1.56 -7.90
CA ARG A 104 -1.36 -2.42 -7.47
C ARG A 104 -1.96 -1.91 -6.17
N TYR A 105 -3.22 -2.25 -5.92
CA TYR A 105 -3.87 -2.07 -4.63
C TYR A 105 -4.40 -3.41 -4.13
N GLU A 106 -4.17 -3.76 -2.88
CA GLU A 106 -4.79 -4.93 -2.26
C GLU A 106 -5.83 -4.47 -1.23
N PRO A 107 -7.14 -4.63 -1.51
CA PRO A 107 -8.18 -4.34 -0.52
C PRO A 107 -8.01 -5.23 0.71
N LEU A 108 -8.28 -4.66 1.89
CA LEU A 108 -8.00 -5.31 3.16
C LEU A 108 -8.76 -6.64 3.29
N GLY A 109 -8.02 -7.70 3.64
CA GLY A 109 -8.57 -9.03 3.89
C GLY A 109 -8.94 -9.83 2.64
N THR A 110 -8.61 -9.33 1.44
CA THR A 110 -8.92 -10.04 0.18
C THR A 110 -7.82 -10.98 -0.27
N GLY A 111 -6.55 -10.66 -0.02
CA GLY A 111 -5.41 -11.40 -0.59
C GLY A 111 -5.28 -11.27 -2.10
N ILE A 112 -6.06 -10.38 -2.74
CA ILE A 112 -6.14 -10.23 -4.19
C ILE A 112 -5.85 -8.77 -4.54
N ALA A 113 -4.66 -8.52 -5.05
CA ALA A 113 -4.30 -7.17 -5.46
C ALA A 113 -4.68 -6.90 -6.93
N GLU A 114 -5.42 -5.82 -7.15
CA GLU A 114 -5.84 -5.31 -8.45
C GLU A 114 -4.77 -4.37 -9.05
N VAL A 115 -4.62 -4.39 -10.37
CA VAL A 115 -3.71 -3.50 -11.08
C VAL A 115 -4.38 -2.14 -11.25
N ILE A 116 -3.65 -1.07 -10.93
CA ILE A 116 -4.08 0.31 -11.09
C ILE A 116 -3.50 0.87 -12.39
N SER A 117 -4.39 1.27 -13.29
CA SER A 117 -4.07 1.81 -14.61
C SER A 117 -3.97 3.32 -14.61
#